data_AF-X7RW98-F1
#
_entry.id   AF-X7RW98-F1
#
_cell.length_a   1.000
_cell.length_b   1.000
_cell.length_c   1.000
_cell.angle_alpha   90.00
_cell.angle_beta   90.00
_cell.angle_gamma   90.00
#
_symmetry.space_group_name_H-M   'P 1'
#
loop_
_entity.id
_entity.type
_entity.pdbx_description
1 polymer ?
#
loop_
_entity_poly.entity_id
_entity_poly.type
_entity_poly.pdbx_seq_one_letter_code
_entity_poly.pdbx_strand_id
1 'polypeptide(L)'
;MDIFKRICYALYVFLGIVCLGYVVETLLFKFEFDETFPSIYNNIFVAIICCGLWLFVLKGKELKKSDIYFLSILIILAIAVYFFVLN
;
A
#
# COMPACT_ATOMS: atom_id res chain seq x y z
N MET A 1 -2.02 24.43 -2.48
CA MET A 1 -1.15 23.24 -2.54
C MET A 1 -0.95 22.92 -4.01
N ASP A 2 0.30 22.93 -4.47
CA ASP A 2 0.61 22.65 -5.87
C ASP A 2 0.03 21.31 -6.32
N ILE A 3 -0.47 21.29 -7.56
CA ILE A 3 -1.05 20.09 -8.19
C ILE A 3 -0.06 18.92 -8.09
N PHE A 4 1.24 19.20 -8.28
CA PHE A 4 2.30 18.20 -8.17
C PHE A 4 2.39 17.55 -6.77
N LYS A 5 2.34 18.36 -5.69
CA LYS A 5 2.35 17.85 -4.31
C LYS A 5 1.16 16.93 -4.03
N ARG A 6 -0.01 17.26 -4.59
CA ARG A 6 -1.24 16.47 -4.43
C ARG A 6 -1.13 15.12 -5.16
N ILE A 7 -0.55 15.13 -6.37
CA ILE A 7 -0.29 13.90 -7.14
C ILE A 7 0.72 13.01 -6.41
N CYS A 8 1.84 13.56 -5.92
CA CYS A 8 2.83 12.78 -5.16
C CYS A 8 2.22 12.16 -3.91
N TYR A 9 1.38 12.90 -3.18
CA TYR A 9 0.70 12.36 -2.01
C TYR A 9 -0.27 11.23 -2.38
N ALA A 10 -1.05 11.40 -3.46
CA ALA A 10 -1.95 10.35 -3.93
C ALA A 10 -1.18 9.08 -4.34
N LEU A 11 -0.03 9.22 -5.00
CA LEU A 11 0.85 8.10 -5.33
C LEU A 11 1.41 7.41 -4.09
N TYR A 12 1.82 8.16 -3.07
CA TYR A 12 2.27 7.61 -1.79
C TYR A 12 1.18 6.75 -1.13
N VAL A 13 -0.04 7.27 -1.06
CA VAL A 13 -1.18 6.53 -0.49
C VAL A 13 -1.49 5.28 -1.29
N PHE A 14 -1.51 5.41 -2.62
CA PHE A 14 -1.74 4.30 -3.53
C PHE A 14 -0.75 3.16 -3.28
N LEU A 15 0.56 3.47 -3.30
CA LEU A 15 1.61 2.50 -3.04
C LEU A 15 1.51 1.89 -1.64
N GLY A 16 1.24 2.71 -0.63
CA GLY A 16 1.09 2.24 0.75
C GLY A 16 -0.03 1.21 0.91
N ILE A 17 -1.18 1.45 0.27
CA ILE A 17 -2.33 0.54 0.34
C ILE A 17 -2.05 -0.76 -0.42
N VAL A 18 -1.44 -0.68 -1.61
CA VAL A 18 -1.07 -1.88 -2.38
C VAL A 18 -0.10 -2.76 -1.58
N CYS A 19 0.96 -2.16 -1.03
CA CYS A 19 1.95 -2.91 -0.24
C CYS A 19 1.36 -3.50 1.04
N LEU A 20 0.56 -2.72 1.78
CA LEU A 20 -0.03 -3.17 3.02
C LEU A 20 -1.06 -4.28 2.79
N GLY A 21 -1.92 -4.14 1.78
CA GLY A 21 -2.87 -5.17 1.38
C GLY A 21 -2.16 -6.47 1.03
N TYR A 22 -1.10 -6.39 0.22
CA TYR A 22 -0.31 -7.56 -0.16
C TYR A 22 0.34 -8.25 1.05
N VAL A 23 0.92 -7.48 1.98
CA VAL A 23 1.49 -8.03 3.23
C VAL A 23 0.42 -8.77 4.03
N VAL A 24 -0.76 -8.18 4.19
CA VAL A 24 -1.85 -8.79 4.96
C VAL A 24 -2.34 -10.07 4.29
N GLU A 25 -2.67 -10.04 2.99
CA GLU A 25 -3.08 -11.22 2.24
C GLU A 25 -2.05 -12.35 2.32
N THR A 26 -0.77 -12.02 2.17
CA THR A 26 0.29 -13.02 2.21
C THR A 26 0.46 -13.64 3.60
N LEU A 27 0.29 -12.86 4.67
CA LEU A 27 0.30 -13.37 6.04
C LEU A 27 -0.94 -14.24 6.32
N LEU A 28 -2.13 -13.82 5.87
CA LEU A 28 -3.36 -14.61 6.02
C LEU A 28 -3.24 -15.96 5.30
N PHE A 29 -2.68 -15.96 4.09
CA PHE A 29 -2.36 -17.18 3.35
C PHE A 29 -1.38 -18.09 4.12
N LYS A 30 -0.30 -17.52 4.67
CA LYS A 30 0.71 -18.30 5.43
C LYS A 30 0.14 -18.94 6.69
N PHE A 31 -0.82 -18.29 7.35
CA PHE A 31 -1.46 -18.79 8.57
C PHE A 31 -2.75 -19.57 8.29
N GLU A 32 -3.02 -19.92 7.02
CA GLU A 32 -4.18 -20.72 6.59
C GLU A 32 -5.54 -20.09 6.95
N PHE A 33 -5.57 -18.76 7.13
CA PHE A 33 -6.83 -18.01 7.30
C PHE A 33 -7.52 -17.72 5.97
N ASP A 34 -6.75 -17.72 4.87
CA ASP A 34 -7.24 -17.55 3.50
C ASP A 34 -6.51 -18.55 2.60
N GLU A 35 -7.25 -19.28 1.77
CA GLU A 35 -6.69 -20.24 0.80
C GLU A 35 -6.29 -19.55 -0.52
N THR A 36 -6.64 -18.27 -0.68
CA THR A 36 -6.37 -17.49 -1.89
C THR A 36 -4.89 -17.17 -2.00
N PHE A 37 -4.28 -17.55 -3.13
CA PHE A 37 -2.88 -17.21 -3.37
C PHE A 37 -2.69 -15.68 -3.43
N PRO A 38 -1.80 -15.11 -2.61
CA PRO A 38 -1.67 -13.67 -2.48
C PRO A 38 -1.06 -13.06 -3.74
N SER A 39 -1.63 -11.96 -4.19
CA SER A 39 -1.21 -11.28 -5.42
C SER A 39 -1.31 -9.77 -5.26
N ILE A 40 -0.23 -9.07 -5.61
CA ILE A 40 -0.21 -7.59 -5.62
C ILE A 40 -1.35 -7.03 -6.47
N TYR A 41 -1.76 -7.73 -7.54
CA TYR A 41 -2.84 -7.29 -8.42
C TYR A 41 -4.20 -7.21 -7.73
N ASN A 42 -4.45 -8.06 -6.73
CA ASN A 42 -5.72 -8.07 -5.98
C ASN A 42 -5.96 -6.74 -5.27
N ASN A 43 -4.87 -6.08 -4.83
CA ASN A 43 -4.93 -4.84 -4.06
C ASN A 43 -4.96 -3.57 -4.92
N ILE A 44 -4.73 -3.66 -6.24
CA ILE A 44 -4.72 -2.48 -7.14
C ILE A 44 -6.10 -1.82 -7.17
N PHE A 45 -7.16 -2.61 -7.36
CA PHE A 45 -8.52 -2.07 -7.45
C PHE A 45 -8.97 -1.44 -6.12
N VAL A 46 -8.66 -2.09 -5.00
CA VAL A 46 -8.89 -1.57 -3.65
C VAL A 46 -8.14 -0.25 -3.44
N ALA A 47 -6.87 -0.18 -3.85
CA ALA A 47 -6.06 1.03 -3.74
C ALA A 47 -6.61 2.19 -4.58
N ILE A 48 -7.13 1.93 -5.78
CA ILE A 48 -7.78 2.96 -6.62
C ILE A 48 -9.00 3.54 -5.90
N ILE A 49 -9.87 2.68 -5.35
CA ILE A 49 -11.08 3.10 -4.62
C ILE A 49 -10.71 3.92 -3.38
N CYS A 50 -9.78 3.42 -2.56
CA CYS A 50 -9.33 4.11 -1.37
C CYS A 50 -8.65 5.44 -1.68
N CYS A 51 -7.85 5.53 -2.75
CA CYS A 51 -7.27 6.79 -3.20
C CYS A 51 -8.34 7.81 -3.64
N GLY A 52 -9.38 7.35 -4.34
CA GLY A 52 -10.52 8.19 -4.72
C GLY A 52 -11.22 8.81 -3.50
N LEU A 53 -11.45 8.00 -2.46
CA LEU A 53 -12.03 8.45 -1.19
C LEU A 53 -11.08 9.41 -0.44
N TRP A 54 -9.78 9.11 -0.41
CA TRP A 54 -8.79 9.96 0.24
C TRP A 54 -8.61 11.31 -0.48
N LEU A 55 -8.71 11.39 -1.80
CA LEU A 55 -8.63 12.66 -2.54
C LEU A 55 -9.66 13.70 -2.10
N PHE A 56 -10.80 13.28 -1.55
CA PHE A 56 -11.80 14.15 -0.93
C PHE A 56 -11.42 14.60 0.50
N VAL A 57 -10.75 13.74 1.27
CA VAL A 57 -10.37 13.97 2.68
C VAL A 57 -9.05 14.75 2.82
N LEU A 58 -8.17 14.68 1.83
CA LEU A 58 -6.77 15.14 1.92
C LEU A 58 -6.51 16.62 1.65
N LYS A 59 -7.53 17.49 1.66
CA LYS A 59 -7.30 18.94 1.50
C LYS A 59 -6.34 19.44 2.59
N GLY A 60 -5.09 19.73 2.21
CA GLY A 60 -4.07 20.32 3.08
C GLY A 60 -3.05 19.36 3.70
N LYS A 61 -3.01 18.07 3.34
CA LYS A 61 -1.92 17.17 3.79
C LYS A 61 -0.72 17.25 2.86
N GLU A 62 0.46 17.47 3.42
CA GLU A 62 1.73 17.42 2.71
C GLU A 62 2.51 16.17 3.06
N LEU A 63 3.21 15.60 2.06
CA LEU A 63 4.13 14.49 2.25
C LEU A 63 5.31 14.93 3.13
N LYS A 64 5.51 14.26 4.26
CA LYS A 64 6.65 14.46 5.15
C LYS A 64 7.74 13.44 4.87
N LYS A 65 8.97 13.73 5.32
CA LYS A 65 10.07 12.75 5.28
C LYS A 65 9.71 11.43 5.98
N SER A 66 8.99 11.51 7.10
CA SER A 66 8.51 10.33 7.84
C SER A 66 7.62 9.42 7.00
N ASP A 67 6.79 9.99 6.13
CA ASP A 67 5.88 9.24 5.27
C ASP A 67 6.68 8.44 4.24
N ILE A 68 7.73 9.02 3.67
CA ILE A 68 8.63 8.34 2.73
C ILE A 68 9.34 7.17 3.42
N TYR A 69 9.89 7.38 4.62
CA TYR A 69 10.53 6.30 5.37
C TYR A 69 9.55 5.17 5.69
N PHE A 70 8.33 5.51 6.08
CA PHE A 70 7.27 4.53 6.34
C PHE A 70 6.95 3.70 5.07
N LEU A 71 6.82 4.35 3.91
CA LEU A 71 6.64 3.65 2.63
C LEU A 71 7.80 2.70 2.33
N SER A 72 9.04 3.15 2.52
CA SER A 72 10.23 2.33 2.27
C SER A 72 10.24 1.08 3.15
N ILE A 73 9.89 1.21 4.44
CA ILE A 73 9.79 0.08 5.37
C ILE A 73 8.68 -0.88 4.91
N LEU A 74 7.52 -0.36 4.50
CA LEU A 74 6.42 -1.19 3.98
C LEU A 74 6.81 -1.97 2.72
N ILE A 75 7.55 -1.36 1.80
CA ILE A 75 8.05 -2.02 0.59
C ILE A 75 9.03 -3.15 0.96
N ILE A 76 9.97 -2.89 1.88
CA ILE A 76 10.91 -3.91 2.37
C ILE A 76 10.15 -5.06 3.03
N LEU A 77 9.12 -4.76 3.82
CA LEU A 77 8.27 -5.76 4.46
C LEU A 77 7.50 -6.61 3.44
N ALA A 78 6.92 -5.99 2.40
CA ALA A 78 6.25 -6.69 1.32
C ALA A 78 7.18 -7.68 0.61
N ILE A 79 8.43 -7.25 0.34
CA ILE A 79 9.46 -8.12 -0.25
C ILE A 79 9.82 -9.26 0.71
N ALA A 80 10.04 -8.96 2.00
CA ALA A 80 10.40 -9.98 2.99
C ALA A 80 9.31 -11.06 3.13
N VAL A 81 8.04 -10.64 3.15
CA VAL A 81 6.90 -11.55 3.25
C VAL A 81 6.73 -12.38 1.97
N TYR A 82 7.00 -11.82 0.78
CA TYR A 82 7.08 -12.60 -0.47
C TYR A 82 8.09 -13.75 -0.34
N PHE A 83 9.33 -13.47 0.09
CA PHE A 83 10.36 -14.50 0.25
C PHE A 83 10.10 -15.49 1.39
N PHE A 84 9.37 -15.10 2.43
CA PHE A 84 9.09 -15.95 3.58
C PHE A 84 7.92 -16.93 3.35
N VAL A 85 7.00 -16.58 2.45
CA VAL A 85 5.74 -17.30 2.24
C VAL A 85 5.69 -18.00 0.89
N LEU A 86 6.17 -17.35 -0.17
CA LEU A 86 6.02 -17.80 -1.55
C LEU A 86 7.28 -18.42 -2.16
N ASN A 87 8.39 -18.45 -1.41
CA ASN A 87 9.66 -19.08 -1.77
C ASN A 87 10.12 -20.01 -0.64
#